data_AF-B7K6J4-F1
#
_entry.id   AF-B7K6J4-F1
#
_cell.length_a   1.000
_cell.length_b   1.000
_cell.length_c   1.000
_cell.angle_alpha   90.00
_cell.angle_beta   90.00
_cell.angle_gamma   90.00
#
_symmetry.space_group_name_H-M   'P 1'
#
loop_
_entity.id
_entity.type
_entity.pdbx_description
1 polymer ?
#
loop_
_entity_poly.entity_id
_entity_poly.type
_entity_poly.pdbx_seq_one_letter_code
_entity_poly.pdbx_strand_id
1 'polypeptide(L)'
;MKLEPLKAFWRKRLVKELPYYDGKMTQSILCWLFTDQGDKTLVCDELAFNERLHYRYRILQQRYLDRDSHQAYSRLIIRLAAVLLGIPSIQVWLKQRSKSQKQLLKLIQILVQELLDNDSNLQQRIKPICEYTSNFHLHQALMLATVEEYCLEKVNNQPLLIHRFRQYLESQLHREIEKVA
;
A
#
# COMPACT_ATOMS: atom_id res chain seq x y z
N MET A 1 3.32 16.25 -20.52
CA MET A 1 3.51 14.79 -20.60
C MET A 1 2.51 14.18 -21.57
N LYS A 2 2.93 13.37 -22.55
CA LYS A 2 2.00 12.64 -23.43
C LYS A 2 1.66 11.31 -22.73
N LEU A 3 0.50 11.25 -22.05
CA LEU A 3 0.04 10.04 -21.33
C LEU A 3 -0.24 8.85 -22.25
N GLU A 4 -0.65 9.12 -23.48
CA GLU A 4 -1.05 8.09 -24.45
C GLU A 4 0.06 7.13 -24.92
N PRO A 5 1.28 7.58 -25.31
CA PRO A 5 2.37 6.66 -25.62
C PRO A 5 2.79 5.80 -24.42
N LEU A 6 2.77 6.35 -23.21
CA LEU A 6 3.10 5.61 -21.99
C LEU A 6 2.05 4.55 -21.66
N LYS A 7 0.76 4.88 -21.78
CA LYS A 7 -0.34 3.90 -21.67
C LYS A 7 -0.22 2.79 -22.71
N ALA A 8 0.14 3.12 -23.94
CA ALA A 8 0.33 2.14 -25.00
C ALA A 8 1.51 1.19 -24.71
N PHE A 9 2.62 1.72 -24.19
CA PHE A 9 3.74 0.91 -23.71
C PHE A 9 3.32 -0.05 -22.60
N TRP A 10 2.65 0.46 -21.56
CA TRP A 10 2.19 -0.34 -20.44
C TRP A 10 1.16 -1.39 -20.85
N ARG A 11 0.23 -1.07 -21.76
CA ARG A 11 -0.70 -2.03 -22.32
C ARG A 11 0.02 -3.19 -23.03
N LYS A 12 0.97 -2.89 -23.92
CA LYS A 12 1.77 -3.92 -24.62
C LYS A 12 2.52 -4.80 -23.62
N ARG A 13 3.09 -4.19 -22.57
CA ARG A 13 3.79 -4.90 -21.52
C ARG A 13 2.87 -5.84 -20.75
N LEU A 14 1.71 -5.36 -20.29
CA LEU A 14 0.75 -6.17 -19.53
C LEU A 14 0.27 -7.38 -20.34
N VAL A 15 -0.05 -7.20 -21.63
CA VAL A 15 -0.45 -8.32 -22.51
C VAL A 15 0.66 -9.36 -22.64
N LYS A 16 1.93 -8.94 -22.69
CA LYS A 16 3.07 -9.84 -22.78
C LYS A 16 3.35 -10.57 -21.47
N GLU A 17 3.24 -9.89 -20.34
CA GLU A 17 3.63 -10.42 -19.02
C GLU A 17 2.49 -11.16 -18.29
N LEU A 18 1.24 -10.90 -18.66
CA LEU A 18 0.03 -11.51 -18.08
C LEU A 18 -0.82 -12.20 -19.17
N PRO A 19 -0.31 -13.24 -19.86
CA PRO A 19 -1.00 -13.85 -21.00
C PRO A 19 -2.32 -14.56 -20.63
N TYR A 20 -2.49 -14.91 -19.36
CA TYR A 20 -3.70 -15.58 -18.84
C TYR A 20 -4.79 -14.60 -18.39
N TYR A 21 -4.50 -13.30 -18.36
CA TYR A 21 -5.46 -12.27 -17.97
C TYR A 21 -6.25 -11.83 -19.20
N ASP A 22 -7.58 -11.76 -19.06
CA ASP A 22 -8.42 -11.30 -20.16
C ASP A 22 -8.19 -9.79 -20.45
N GLY A 23 -8.76 -9.32 -21.57
CA GLY A 23 -8.65 -7.92 -21.96
C GLY A 23 -9.27 -6.96 -20.95
N LYS A 24 -10.28 -7.41 -20.17
CA LYS A 24 -10.94 -6.58 -19.15
C LYS A 24 -10.04 -6.41 -17.93
N MET A 25 -9.48 -7.49 -17.39
CA MET A 25 -8.56 -7.47 -16.26
C MET A 25 -7.28 -6.70 -16.58
N THR A 26 -6.75 -6.89 -17.80
CA THR A 26 -5.60 -6.10 -18.28
C THR A 26 -5.92 -4.60 -18.30
N GLN A 27 -7.12 -4.24 -18.78
CA GLN A 27 -7.57 -2.86 -18.79
C GLN A 27 -7.83 -2.33 -17.36
N SER A 28 -8.33 -3.16 -16.44
CA SER A 28 -8.48 -2.81 -15.02
C SER A 28 -7.14 -2.46 -14.37
N ILE A 29 -6.12 -3.29 -14.59
CA ILE A 29 -4.75 -3.05 -14.09
C ILE A 29 -4.19 -1.78 -14.71
N LEU A 30 -4.41 -1.58 -16.02
CA LEU A 30 -3.99 -0.35 -16.70
C LEU A 30 -4.67 0.88 -16.13
N CYS A 31 -5.98 0.85 -15.88
CA CYS A 31 -6.69 1.95 -15.23
C CYS A 31 -6.08 2.24 -13.85
N TRP A 32 -5.94 1.20 -13.01
CA TRP A 32 -5.39 1.31 -11.66
C TRP A 32 -3.97 1.89 -11.62
N LEU A 33 -3.08 1.46 -12.52
CA LEU A 33 -1.70 1.96 -12.59
C LEU A 33 -1.66 3.47 -12.78
N PHE A 34 -2.60 4.00 -13.57
CA PHE A 34 -2.71 5.41 -13.87
C PHE A 34 -3.68 6.16 -12.93
N THR A 35 -4.26 5.47 -11.93
CA THR A 35 -5.14 6.06 -10.92
C THR A 35 -4.36 6.85 -9.89
N ASP A 36 -4.97 7.99 -9.54
CA ASP A 36 -4.61 8.94 -8.50
C ASP A 36 -3.22 9.59 -8.62
N GLN A 37 -3.30 10.80 -9.17
CA GLN A 37 -2.27 11.82 -9.29
C GLN A 37 -2.25 12.66 -8.01
N GLY A 38 -2.24 12.01 -6.83
CA GLY A 38 -2.22 12.68 -5.53
C GLY A 38 -1.08 13.69 -5.39
N ASP A 39 -0.06 13.55 -6.24
CA ASP A 39 1.00 14.53 -6.41
C ASP A 39 1.00 15.04 -7.86
N LYS A 40 0.24 16.11 -8.13
CA LYS A 40 0.24 16.80 -9.44
C LYS A 40 1.66 17.24 -9.86
N THR A 41 2.57 17.34 -8.89
CA THR A 41 3.99 17.66 -9.05
C THR A 41 4.78 16.53 -9.71
N LEU A 42 4.45 15.26 -9.46
CA LEU A 42 5.06 14.10 -10.13
C LEU A 42 4.66 14.01 -11.62
N VAL A 43 3.57 14.64 -12.03
CA VAL A 43 3.15 14.72 -13.44
C VAL A 43 4.13 15.59 -14.27
N CYS A 44 4.93 16.43 -13.61
CA CYS A 44 5.97 17.24 -14.24
C CYS A 44 7.31 16.50 -14.41
N ASP A 45 7.52 15.36 -13.74
CA ASP A 45 8.72 14.53 -13.86
C ASP A 45 8.37 13.14 -14.43
N GLU A 46 8.60 12.99 -15.73
CA GLU A 46 8.27 11.76 -16.47
C GLU A 46 9.03 10.53 -15.96
N LEU A 47 10.27 10.71 -15.49
CA LEU A 47 11.07 9.61 -14.95
C LEU A 47 10.50 9.15 -13.61
N ALA A 48 10.28 10.08 -12.68
CA ALA A 48 9.70 9.76 -11.38
C ALA A 48 8.30 9.14 -11.52
N PHE A 49 7.48 9.64 -12.46
CA PHE A 49 6.17 9.05 -12.75
C PHE A 49 6.30 7.61 -13.25
N ASN A 50 7.19 7.34 -14.22
CA ASN A 50 7.37 5.99 -14.73
C ASN A 50 7.98 5.03 -13.69
N GLU A 51 8.91 5.49 -12.85
CA GLU A 51 9.44 4.72 -11.72
C GLU A 51 8.34 4.34 -10.72
N ARG A 52 7.42 5.27 -10.41
CA ARG A 52 6.24 4.97 -9.59
C ARG A 52 5.37 3.90 -10.22
N LEU A 53 5.08 3.98 -11.53
CA LEU A 53 4.31 2.93 -12.23
C LEU A 53 4.99 1.57 -12.15
N HIS A 54 6.31 1.53 -12.35
CA HIS A 54 7.11 0.30 -12.20
C HIS A 54 7.04 -0.25 -10.77
N TYR A 55 7.12 0.61 -9.77
CA TYR A 55 7.02 0.22 -8.38
C TYR A 55 5.65 -0.38 -8.04
N ARG A 56 4.56 0.31 -8.42
CA ARG A 56 3.18 -0.16 -8.23
C ARG A 56 2.94 -1.51 -8.89
N TYR A 57 3.32 -1.63 -10.16
CA TYR A 57 3.16 -2.87 -10.90
C TYR A 57 3.97 -4.01 -10.27
N ARG A 58 5.21 -3.74 -9.84
CA ARG A 58 6.06 -4.73 -9.17
C ARG A 58 5.43 -5.22 -7.85
N ILE A 59 4.86 -4.32 -7.05
CA ILE A 59 4.14 -4.69 -5.83
C ILE A 59 2.99 -5.65 -6.18
N LEU A 60 2.13 -5.24 -7.11
CA LEU A 60 0.97 -6.01 -7.54
C LEU A 60 1.37 -7.42 -8.01
N GLN A 61 2.31 -7.51 -8.96
CA GLN A 61 2.74 -8.76 -9.58
C GLN A 61 3.45 -9.70 -8.61
N GLN A 62 4.37 -9.19 -7.79
CA GLN A 62 5.20 -10.06 -6.94
C GLN A 62 4.45 -10.59 -5.72
N ARG A 63 3.39 -9.89 -5.29
CA ARG A 63 2.83 -10.08 -3.94
C ARG A 63 1.37 -10.44 -3.92
N TYR A 64 0.58 -9.93 -4.87
CA TYR A 64 -0.87 -9.94 -4.75
C TYR A 64 -1.60 -10.61 -5.92
N LEU A 65 -1.05 -10.58 -7.14
CA LEU A 65 -1.63 -11.34 -8.26
C LEU A 65 -1.61 -12.85 -7.98
N ASP A 66 -2.72 -13.50 -8.35
CA ASP A 66 -2.95 -14.96 -8.23
C ASP A 66 -2.79 -15.54 -6.82
N ARG A 67 -2.97 -14.71 -5.79
CA ARG A 67 -2.92 -15.15 -4.38
C ARG A 67 -4.30 -15.22 -3.77
N ASP A 68 -4.45 -16.17 -2.84
CA ASP A 68 -5.59 -16.19 -1.95
C ASP A 68 -5.63 -14.92 -1.07
N SER A 69 -6.85 -14.45 -0.79
CA SER A 69 -7.15 -13.21 -0.07
C SER A 69 -6.51 -13.13 1.33
N HIS A 70 -6.59 -14.21 2.10
CA HIS A 70 -6.02 -14.27 3.45
C HIS A 70 -4.49 -14.29 3.40
N GLN A 71 -3.93 -15.04 2.44
CA GLN A 71 -2.48 -15.08 2.25
C GLN A 71 -1.93 -13.73 1.79
N ALA A 72 -2.64 -13.06 0.90
CA ALA A 72 -2.32 -11.73 0.40
C ALA A 72 -2.29 -10.69 1.54
N TYR A 73 -3.33 -10.67 2.39
CA TYR A 73 -3.37 -9.78 3.55
C TYR A 73 -2.26 -10.09 4.57
N SER A 74 -2.02 -11.37 4.89
CA SER A 74 -0.94 -11.76 5.80
C SER A 74 0.44 -11.29 5.30
N ARG A 75 0.68 -11.37 3.98
CA ARG A 75 1.90 -10.86 3.35
C ARG A 75 2.06 -9.35 3.48
N LEU A 76 0.98 -8.59 3.34
CA LEU A 76 0.99 -7.14 3.59
C LEU A 76 1.48 -6.86 5.02
N ILE A 77 0.87 -7.51 6.02
CA ILE A 77 1.22 -7.29 7.42
C ILE A 77 2.68 -7.64 7.70
N ILE A 78 3.14 -8.81 7.24
CA ILE A 78 4.53 -9.26 7.41
C ILE A 78 5.49 -8.27 6.73
N ARG A 79 5.13 -7.74 5.56
CA ARG A 79 5.94 -6.77 4.84
C ARG A 79 6.07 -5.46 5.62
N LEU A 80 4.95 -4.90 6.06
CA LEU A 80 4.95 -3.65 6.82
C LEU A 80 5.74 -3.82 8.13
N ALA A 81 5.65 -4.99 8.76
CA ALA A 81 6.46 -5.32 9.92
C ALA A 81 7.95 -5.36 9.61
N ALA A 82 8.35 -6.00 8.51
CA ALA A 82 9.74 -6.04 8.09
C ALA A 82 10.30 -4.63 7.81
N VAL A 83 9.48 -3.74 7.23
CA VAL A 83 9.87 -2.34 7.03
C VAL A 83 10.04 -1.63 8.37
N LEU A 84 9.08 -1.73 9.28
CA LEU A 84 9.17 -1.13 10.63
C LEU A 84 10.37 -1.65 11.43
N LEU A 85 10.65 -2.95 11.35
CA LEU A 85 11.81 -3.57 11.99
C LEU A 85 13.13 -3.10 11.39
N GLY A 86 13.15 -2.60 10.15
CA GLY A 86 14.33 -1.99 9.55
C GLY A 86 14.70 -0.63 10.16
N ILE A 87 13.82 -0.01 10.95
CA ILE A 87 14.06 1.30 11.56
C ILE A 87 14.65 1.12 12.97
N PRO A 88 15.83 1.69 13.27
CA PRO A 88 16.49 1.53 14.57
C PRO A 88 15.64 1.97 15.78
N SER A 89 14.89 3.08 15.68
CA SER A 89 14.05 3.57 16.77
C SER A 89 12.94 2.61 17.15
N ILE A 90 12.38 1.88 16.18
CA ILE A 90 11.35 0.85 16.42
C ILE A 90 11.97 -0.36 17.11
N GLN A 91 13.17 -0.78 16.71
CA GLN A 91 13.87 -1.88 17.38
C GLN A 91 14.18 -1.56 18.84
N VAL A 92 14.61 -0.34 19.12
CA VAL A 92 14.84 0.14 20.50
C VAL A 92 13.54 0.12 21.29
N TRP A 93 12.45 0.66 20.74
CA TRP A 93 11.14 0.67 21.40
C TRP A 93 10.62 -0.74 21.71
N LEU A 94 10.75 -1.69 20.77
CA LEU A 94 10.34 -3.09 20.97
C LEU A 94 11.09 -3.73 22.14
N LYS A 95 12.41 -3.51 22.23
CA LYS A 95 13.24 -4.01 23.32
C LYS A 95 12.84 -3.38 24.65
N GLN A 96 12.67 -2.06 24.68
CA GLN A 96 12.32 -1.31 25.89
C GLN A 96 10.95 -1.70 26.46
N ARG A 97 9.96 -1.97 25.60
CA ARG A 97 8.60 -2.35 26.02
C ARG A 97 8.40 -3.87 26.14
N SER A 98 9.49 -4.65 26.01
CA SER A 98 9.49 -6.12 25.99
C SER A 98 8.43 -6.70 25.04
N LYS A 99 8.22 -6.06 23.88
CA LYS A 99 7.20 -6.48 22.92
C LYS A 99 7.74 -7.56 21.98
N SER A 100 6.95 -8.60 21.77
CA SER A 100 7.27 -9.65 20.81
C SER A 100 6.98 -9.22 19.37
N GLN A 101 7.62 -9.87 18.40
CA GLN A 101 7.29 -9.68 16.97
C GLN A 101 5.81 -10.00 16.68
N LYS A 102 5.20 -10.96 17.41
CA LYS A 102 3.77 -11.26 17.30
C LYS A 102 2.89 -10.07 17.72
N GLN A 103 3.28 -9.34 18.76
CA GLN A 103 2.57 -8.13 19.17
C GLN A 103 2.73 -7.01 18.14
N LEU A 104 3.90 -6.86 17.53
CA LEU A 104 4.09 -5.91 16.42
C LEU A 104 3.16 -6.22 15.25
N LEU A 105 3.06 -7.49 14.83
CA LEU A 105 2.15 -7.90 13.74
C LEU A 105 0.70 -7.54 14.07
N LYS A 106 0.25 -7.77 15.31
CA LYS A 106 -1.10 -7.39 15.76
C LYS A 106 -1.32 -5.87 15.73
N LEU A 107 -0.32 -5.09 16.15
CA LEU A 107 -0.39 -3.63 16.10
C LEU A 107 -0.50 -3.12 14.65
N ILE A 108 0.25 -3.73 13.74
CA ILE A 108 0.19 -3.38 12.31
C ILE A 108 -1.16 -3.75 11.71
N GLN A 109 -1.75 -4.89 12.09
CA GLN A 109 -3.11 -5.24 11.67
C GLN A 109 -4.12 -4.18 12.11
N ILE A 110 -4.05 -3.74 13.38
CA ILE A 110 -4.92 -2.67 13.90
C ILE A 110 -4.70 -1.37 13.12
N LEU A 111 -3.45 -0.97 12.90
CA LEU A 111 -3.12 0.25 12.14
C LEU A 111 -3.61 0.20 10.70
N VAL A 112 -3.41 -0.92 10.01
CA VAL A 112 -3.90 -1.09 8.63
C VAL A 112 -5.42 -1.04 8.60
N GLN A 113 -6.09 -1.67 9.57
CA GLN A 113 -7.54 -1.60 9.68
C GLN A 113 -8.02 -0.17 9.95
N GLU A 114 -7.37 0.55 10.87
CA GLU A 114 -7.69 1.95 11.18
C GLU A 114 -7.47 2.88 9.98
N LEU A 115 -6.42 2.64 9.18
CA LEU A 115 -6.19 3.36 7.93
C LEU A 115 -7.29 3.06 6.91
N LEU A 116 -7.68 1.80 6.78
CA LEU A 116 -8.79 1.41 5.92
C LEU A 116 -10.10 2.04 6.40
N ASP A 117 -10.36 2.18 7.69
CA ASP A 117 -11.65 2.66 8.17
C ASP A 117 -11.72 4.20 8.21
N ASN A 118 -10.62 4.88 8.55
CA ASN A 118 -10.64 6.30 8.94
C ASN A 118 -9.76 7.22 8.07
N ASP A 119 -8.83 6.70 7.25
CA ASP A 119 -7.95 7.55 6.45
C ASP A 119 -8.61 7.98 5.15
N SER A 120 -9.02 9.25 5.08
CA SER A 120 -9.70 9.82 3.91
C SER A 120 -8.85 9.78 2.64
N ASN A 121 -7.52 9.91 2.75
CA ASN A 121 -6.64 9.91 1.58
C ASN A 121 -6.51 8.49 1.03
N LEU A 122 -6.36 7.50 1.90
CA LEU A 122 -6.35 6.10 1.49
C LEU A 122 -7.70 5.68 0.88
N GLN A 123 -8.81 6.11 1.49
CA GLN A 123 -10.15 5.85 0.97
C GLN A 123 -10.37 6.46 -0.43
N GLN A 124 -9.88 7.68 -0.67
CA GLN A 124 -9.92 8.29 -2.01
C GLN A 124 -9.11 7.50 -3.05
N ARG A 125 -7.99 6.87 -2.66
CA ARG A 125 -7.18 6.00 -3.54
C ARG A 125 -7.83 4.65 -3.83
N ILE A 126 -8.56 4.09 -2.86
CA ILE A 126 -9.19 2.77 -2.98
C ILE A 126 -10.55 2.84 -3.71
N LYS A 127 -11.35 3.88 -3.46
CA LYS A 127 -12.72 4.01 -3.98
C LYS A 127 -12.85 3.76 -5.50
N PRO A 128 -11.95 4.28 -6.36
CA PRO A 128 -12.05 4.05 -7.81
C PRO A 128 -11.79 2.59 -8.23
N ILE A 129 -11.20 1.75 -7.39
CA ILE A 129 -10.86 0.36 -7.73
C ILE A 129 -12.11 -0.46 -8.06
N CYS A 130 -13.24 -0.17 -7.39
CA CYS A 130 -14.54 -0.76 -7.67
C CYS A 130 -15.02 -0.48 -9.11
N GLU A 131 -14.60 0.63 -9.71
CA GLU A 131 -14.97 1.01 -11.08
C GLU A 131 -14.10 0.29 -12.12
N TYR A 132 -12.90 -0.16 -11.73
CA TYR A 132 -11.95 -0.78 -12.66
C TYR A 132 -12.24 -2.25 -12.90
N THR A 133 -12.74 -2.99 -11.91
CA THR A 133 -12.95 -4.43 -12.03
C THR A 133 -14.12 -4.94 -11.20
N SER A 134 -14.87 -5.88 -11.77
CA SER A 134 -15.88 -6.66 -11.05
C SER A 134 -15.33 -8.00 -10.53
N ASN A 135 -14.08 -8.34 -10.85
CA ASN A 135 -13.44 -9.56 -10.36
C ASN A 135 -12.94 -9.34 -8.92
N PHE A 136 -13.46 -10.13 -7.98
CA PHE A 136 -13.16 -10.01 -6.56
C PHE A 136 -11.67 -10.18 -6.22
N HIS A 137 -10.99 -11.17 -6.82
CA HIS A 137 -9.58 -11.43 -6.57
C HIS A 137 -8.70 -10.28 -7.07
N LEU A 138 -8.98 -9.78 -8.29
CA LEU A 138 -8.26 -8.64 -8.83
C LEU A 138 -8.52 -7.37 -8.00
N HIS A 139 -9.77 -7.12 -7.62
CA HIS A 139 -10.14 -6.00 -6.77
C HIS A 139 -9.34 -5.99 -5.46
N GLN A 140 -9.29 -7.13 -4.78
CA GLN A 140 -8.51 -7.27 -3.55
C GLN A 140 -7.00 -7.09 -3.77
N ALA A 141 -6.45 -7.65 -4.85
CA ALA A 141 -5.04 -7.49 -5.16
C ALA A 141 -4.66 -6.03 -5.41
N LEU A 142 -5.49 -5.28 -6.16
CA LEU A 142 -5.29 -3.85 -6.41
C LEU A 142 -5.42 -3.02 -5.13
N MET A 143 -6.39 -3.36 -4.27
CA MET A 143 -6.57 -2.69 -2.98
C MET A 143 -5.34 -2.89 -2.08
N LEU A 144 -4.88 -4.12 -1.89
CA LEU A 144 -3.72 -4.43 -1.04
C LEU A 144 -2.43 -3.80 -1.58
N ALA A 145 -2.23 -3.80 -2.89
CA ALA A 145 -1.11 -3.11 -3.52
C ALA A 145 -1.14 -1.59 -3.26
N THR A 146 -2.33 -0.99 -3.29
CA THR A 146 -2.54 0.45 -2.99
C THR A 146 -2.23 0.77 -1.53
N VAL A 147 -2.67 -0.10 -0.60
CA VAL A 147 -2.36 0.04 0.84
C VAL A 147 -0.85 -0.06 1.08
N GLU A 148 -0.18 -1.05 0.46
CA GLU A 148 1.28 -1.18 0.59
C GLU A 148 2.01 0.07 0.07
N GLU A 149 1.65 0.55 -1.12
CA GLU A 149 2.22 1.78 -1.70
C GLU A 149 2.02 2.96 -0.74
N TYR A 150 0.80 3.17 -0.25
CA TYR A 150 0.45 4.27 0.63
C TYR A 150 1.22 4.24 1.95
N CYS A 151 1.33 3.07 2.60
CA CYS A 151 2.09 2.93 3.84
C CYS A 151 3.59 3.18 3.68
N LEU A 152 4.14 2.88 2.49
CA LEU A 152 5.57 3.00 2.18
C LEU A 152 5.95 4.33 1.52
N GLU A 153 4.96 5.17 1.19
CA GLU A 153 5.15 6.51 0.66
C GLU A 153 6.01 7.33 1.63
N LYS A 154 7.03 8.02 1.10
CA LYS A 154 7.98 8.77 1.92
C LYS A 154 7.41 10.13 2.29
N VAL A 155 7.23 10.37 3.58
CA VAL A 155 6.92 11.67 4.16
C VAL A 155 8.10 12.08 5.05
N ASN A 156 8.76 13.19 4.72
CA ASN A 156 9.97 13.66 5.43
C ASN A 156 11.07 12.58 5.51
N ASN A 157 11.34 11.91 4.38
CA ASN A 157 12.33 10.83 4.24
C ASN A 157 12.06 9.56 5.08
N GLN A 158 10.85 9.43 5.63
CA GLN A 158 10.40 8.25 6.38
C GLN A 158 9.08 7.71 5.82
N PRO A 159 8.85 6.39 5.82
CA PRO A 159 7.56 5.81 5.44
C PRO A 159 6.41 6.43 6.27
N LEU A 160 5.30 6.75 5.61
CA LEU A 160 4.07 7.22 6.27
C LEU A 160 3.64 6.31 7.42
N LEU A 161 3.85 4.99 7.26
CA LEU A 161 3.60 4.00 8.29
C LEU A 161 4.26 4.33 9.64
N ILE A 162 5.47 4.91 9.66
CA ILE A 162 6.16 5.27 10.91
C ILE A 162 5.41 6.39 11.63
N HIS A 163 4.98 7.41 10.89
CA HIS A 163 4.25 8.55 11.45
C HIS A 163 2.93 8.08 12.06
N ARG A 164 2.20 7.23 11.34
CA ARG A 164 0.95 6.61 11.81
C ARG A 164 1.19 5.71 13.02
N PHE A 165 2.26 4.92 13.00
CA PHE A 165 2.63 4.07 14.13
C PHE A 165 2.93 4.90 15.39
N ARG A 166 3.68 6.00 15.26
CA ARG A 166 3.96 6.91 16.38
C ARG A 166 2.68 7.55 16.93
N GLN A 167 1.85 8.08 16.04
CA GLN A 167 0.57 8.69 16.41
C GLN A 167 -0.32 7.69 17.18
N TYR A 168 -0.38 6.44 16.72
CA TYR A 168 -1.12 5.39 17.41
C TYR A 168 -0.53 5.12 18.80
N LEU A 169 0.78 5.01 18.94
CA LEU A 169 1.42 4.80 20.25
C LEU A 169 1.15 5.95 21.22
N GLU A 170 1.17 7.19 20.74
CA GLU A 170 0.83 8.37 21.55
C GLU A 170 -0.63 8.32 22.01
N SER A 171 -1.56 7.95 21.13
CA SER A 171 -2.98 7.81 21.48
C SER A 171 -3.25 6.69 22.49
N GLN A 172 -2.53 5.56 22.40
CA GLN A 172 -2.62 4.46 23.36
C GLN A 172 -2.10 4.88 24.73
N LEU A 173 -0.98 5.61 24.78
CA LEU A 173 -0.41 6.12 26.02
C LEU A 173 -1.37 7.09 26.72
N HIS A 174 -2.03 7.98 25.98
CA HIS A 174 -3.03 8.90 26.56
C HIS A 174 -4.24 8.14 27.12
N ARG A 175 -4.75 7.12 26.41
CA ARG A 175 -5.86 6.27 26.89
C ARG A 175 -5.51 5.44 28.12
N GLU A 176 -4.24 5.05 28.30
CA GLU A 176 -3.78 4.36 29.50
C GLU A 176 -3.73 5.32 30.70
N ILE A 177 -3.35 6.59 30.50
CA ILE A 177 -3.32 7.62 31.55
C ILE A 177 -4.75 7.98 32.01
N GLU A 178 -5.70 8.16 31.07
CA GLU A 178 -7.11 8.45 31.39
C GLU A 178 -7.85 7.32 32.10
N LYS A 179 -7.35 6.08 32.05
CA LYS A 179 -7.92 4.94 32.78
C LYS A 179 -7.39 4.80 34.21
N VAL A 180 -6.30 5.48 34.52
CA VAL A 180 -5.63 5.44 35.83
C VAL A 180 -5.92 6.72 36.65
N ALA A 181 -6.40 7.79 36.00
CA ALA A 181 -6.94 9.00 36.62
C ALA A 181 -8.42 8.83 36.98
#